data_AF-A0A4D4K4S7-F1
#
_entry.id   AF-A0A4D4K4S7-F1
#
_cell.length_a   1.000
_cell.length_b   1.000
_cell.length_c   1.000
_cell.angle_alpha   90.00
_cell.angle_beta   90.00
_cell.angle_gamma   90.00
#
_symmetry.space_group_name_H-M   'P 1'
#
loop_
_entity.id
_entity.type
_entity.pdbx_description
1 polymer ?
#
loop_
_entity_poly.entity_id
_entity_poly.type
_entity_poly.pdbx_seq_one_letter_code
_entity_poly.pdbx_strand_id
1 'polypeptide(L)'
;MTAAAPGIPGLRKAAAAVLALGLSAGLAACSGDGGRKGGGDPKLSVTGAYVSQPPMTDMAAGYLTVRNAGGGADELTSVTTPLASEVTLHTTKGTRMKQVSSLDVPANDRVELSTGGDHLMLTNLSHRPKVGEKVSFTLHFATSAPIEIKVPVEPTTYRPKD
;
A
#
# COMPACT_ATOMS: atom_id res chain seq x y z
N MET A 1 61.55 -65.38 -27.99
CA MET A 1 62.70 -65.70 -27.13
C MET A 1 63.20 -64.40 -26.52
N THR A 2 63.31 -64.36 -25.19
CA THR A 2 64.24 -63.51 -24.42
C THR A 2 63.94 -62.00 -24.48
N ALA A 3 63.16 -61.40 -23.57
CA ALA A 3 63.41 -61.16 -22.14
C ALA A 3 64.82 -60.62 -21.85
N ALA A 4 64.94 -59.34 -21.48
CA ALA A 4 65.77 -58.86 -20.37
C ALA A 4 65.78 -57.33 -20.30
N ALA A 5 65.21 -56.80 -19.21
CA ALA A 5 65.57 -55.50 -18.62
C ALA A 5 66.99 -55.61 -17.98
N PRO A 6 67.66 -54.54 -17.49
CA PRO A 6 67.27 -53.77 -16.29
C PRO A 6 67.59 -52.25 -16.47
N GLY A 7 67.43 -51.29 -15.55
CA GLY A 7 67.28 -51.27 -14.10
C GLY A 7 67.11 -49.80 -13.62
N ILE A 8 66.48 -49.68 -12.47
CA ILE A 8 66.07 -48.52 -11.62
C ILE A 8 67.33 -47.82 -11.01
N PRO A 9 67.32 -46.76 -10.14
CA PRO A 9 66.25 -45.88 -9.60
C PRO A 9 66.63 -44.38 -9.31
N GLY A 10 65.62 -43.61 -8.87
CA GLY A 10 65.77 -42.43 -8.01
C GLY A 10 66.10 -41.13 -8.76
N LEU A 11 65.76 -39.93 -8.30
CA LEU A 11 65.34 -39.46 -7.00
C LEU A 11 64.86 -38.00 -7.19
N ARG A 12 63.71 -37.67 -6.60
CA ARG A 12 63.31 -36.35 -6.05
C ARG A 12 63.90 -35.10 -6.70
N LYS A 13 63.01 -34.27 -7.25
CA LYS A 13 62.81 -32.85 -6.87
C LYS A 13 61.74 -32.25 -7.80
N ALA A 14 60.50 -32.17 -7.30
CA ALA A 14 59.48 -31.34 -7.94
C ALA A 14 59.63 -29.93 -7.37
N ALA A 15 60.11 -28.99 -8.19
CA ALA A 15 59.85 -27.58 -8.00
C ALA A 15 60.12 -26.79 -9.29
N ALA A 16 59.25 -25.80 -9.48
CA ALA A 16 59.35 -24.64 -10.36
C ALA A 16 58.90 -24.79 -11.82
N ALA A 17 57.68 -24.28 -12.03
CA ALA A 17 57.24 -23.36 -13.08
C ALA A 17 57.34 -23.85 -14.53
N VAL A 18 56.35 -23.60 -15.38
CA VAL A 18 56.28 -22.34 -16.14
C VAL A 18 55.05 -22.39 -17.09
N LEU A 19 54.40 -21.23 -17.21
CA LEU A 19 53.57 -20.72 -18.33
C LEU A 19 52.16 -21.28 -18.62
N ALA A 20 51.20 -20.44 -18.21
CA ALA A 20 50.20 -19.81 -19.08
C ALA A 20 49.15 -20.69 -19.79
N LEU A 21 47.98 -20.80 -19.17
CA LEU A 21 46.71 -20.72 -19.91
C LEU A 21 45.83 -19.67 -19.27
N GLY A 22 45.71 -18.52 -19.96
CA GLY A 22 44.58 -17.64 -19.77
C GLY A 22 43.36 -18.22 -20.47
N LEU A 23 42.23 -18.25 -19.76
CA LEU A 23 40.90 -17.97 -20.30
C LEU A 23 40.01 -17.64 -19.09
N SER A 24 39.87 -16.35 -18.82
CA SER A 24 39.01 -15.80 -17.77
C SER A 24 37.54 -16.05 -18.11
N ALA A 25 36.96 -17.08 -17.51
CA ALA A 25 35.52 -17.27 -17.41
C ALA A 25 35.10 -16.99 -15.96
N GLY A 26 34.54 -15.81 -15.72
CA GLY A 26 33.96 -15.42 -14.44
C GLY A 26 32.73 -14.56 -14.71
N LEU A 27 31.56 -15.18 -14.62
CA LEU A 27 30.25 -14.55 -14.73
C LEU A 27 30.11 -13.44 -13.69
N ALA A 28 29.92 -12.20 -14.15
CA ALA A 28 29.26 -11.17 -13.36
C ALA A 28 27.99 -10.76 -14.13
N ALA A 29 27.00 -11.63 -14.08
CA ALA A 29 25.62 -11.24 -14.32
C ALA A 29 25.24 -10.28 -13.19
N CYS A 30 25.31 -8.98 -13.45
CA CYS A 30 24.65 -7.99 -12.61
C CYS A 30 23.13 -8.14 -12.81
N SER A 31 22.57 -9.19 -12.22
CA SER A 31 21.17 -9.22 -11.86
C SER A 31 21.08 -8.45 -10.54
N GLY A 32 20.58 -7.24 -10.65
CA GLY A 32 20.43 -6.31 -9.53
C GLY A 32 19.31 -5.35 -9.88
N ASP A 33 18.11 -5.91 -9.99
CA ASP A 33 16.83 -5.29 -9.66
C ASP A 33 16.85 -3.75 -9.64
N GLY A 34 16.39 -3.13 -10.73
CA GLY A 34 15.88 -1.75 -10.72
C GLY A 34 14.58 -1.62 -9.90
N GLY A 35 14.44 -2.43 -8.84
CA GLY A 35 13.38 -2.39 -7.88
C GLY A 35 13.46 -1.07 -7.14
N ARG A 36 12.64 -0.13 -7.58
CA ARG A 36 12.03 0.86 -6.69
C ARG A 36 11.19 0.09 -5.65
N LYS A 37 11.84 -0.63 -4.72
CA LYS A 37 11.20 -1.02 -3.46
C LYS A 37 11.20 0.22 -2.57
N GLY A 38 10.12 1.00 -2.67
CA GLY A 38 9.65 1.76 -1.51
C GLY A 38 9.65 0.82 -0.32
N GLY A 39 10.40 1.20 0.71
CA GLY A 39 10.90 0.29 1.74
C GLY A 39 9.85 -0.14 2.74
N GLY A 40 9.48 -1.42 2.75
CA GLY A 40 8.65 -2.04 3.78
C GLY A 40 7.16 -2.07 3.45
N ASP A 41 6.38 -2.82 4.22
CA ASP A 41 4.94 -2.95 4.00
C ASP A 41 4.20 -1.66 4.41
N PRO A 42 3.02 -1.36 3.83
CA PRO A 42 2.16 -0.27 4.30
C PRO A 42 1.79 -0.45 5.77
N LYS A 43 1.69 0.67 6.51
CA LYS A 43 1.22 0.68 7.90
C LYS A 43 0.12 1.70 8.06
N LEU A 44 -1.09 1.25 7.79
CA LEU A 44 -2.27 2.11 7.69
C LEU A 44 -2.95 2.33 9.04
N SER A 45 -3.42 3.55 9.26
CA SER A 45 -4.24 3.93 10.40
C SER A 45 -5.26 5.00 9.97
N VAL A 46 -6.44 4.99 10.58
CA VAL A 46 -7.51 5.94 10.24
C VAL A 46 -7.75 6.88 11.41
N THR A 47 -7.87 8.17 11.12
CA THR A 47 -8.06 9.23 12.11
C THR A 47 -9.06 10.27 11.61
N GLY A 48 -9.61 11.08 12.52
CA GLY A 48 -10.47 12.20 12.17
C GLY A 48 -11.75 11.80 11.41
N ALA A 49 -12.21 10.56 11.54
CA ALA A 49 -13.36 10.07 10.80
C ALA A 49 -14.66 10.69 11.34
N TYR A 50 -15.52 11.20 10.46
CA TYR A 50 -16.88 11.61 10.79
C TYR A 50 -17.81 11.48 9.57
N VAL A 51 -19.11 11.33 9.81
CA VAL A 51 -20.16 11.47 8.79
C VAL A 51 -20.87 12.80 9.02
N SER A 52 -20.97 13.64 8.00
CA SER A 52 -21.79 14.84 8.09
C SER A 52 -23.25 14.46 8.06
N GLN A 53 -24.02 14.88 9.06
CA GLN A 53 -25.45 14.66 9.09
C GLN A 53 -26.10 15.23 7.83
N PRO A 54 -26.82 14.41 7.06
CA PRO A 54 -27.45 14.89 5.85
C PRO A 54 -28.75 15.64 6.15
N PRO A 55 -29.13 16.62 5.30
CA PRO A 55 -30.41 17.30 5.43
C PRO A 55 -31.59 16.37 5.12
N MET A 56 -31.39 15.40 4.22
CA MET A 56 -32.40 14.40 3.80
C MET A 56 -31.84 12.97 3.96
N THR A 57 -32.68 11.96 3.71
CA THR A 57 -32.34 10.52 3.84
C THR A 57 -31.54 9.97 2.67
N ASP A 58 -31.42 10.68 1.56
CA ASP A 58 -31.02 10.02 0.31
C ASP A 58 -29.50 9.87 0.19
N MET A 59 -28.75 10.83 0.73
CA MET A 59 -27.30 10.90 0.59
C MET A 59 -26.64 11.52 1.81
N ALA A 60 -25.45 11.04 2.17
CA ALA A 60 -24.58 11.62 3.19
C ALA A 60 -23.12 11.66 2.71
N ALA A 61 -22.32 12.55 3.30
CA ALA A 61 -20.89 12.63 3.05
C ALA A 61 -20.10 12.13 4.27
N GLY A 62 -19.12 11.26 4.01
CA GLY A 62 -18.17 10.76 5.01
C GLY A 62 -16.78 11.33 4.77
N TYR A 63 -16.08 11.61 5.87
CA TYR A 63 -14.77 12.24 5.89
C TYR A 63 -13.87 11.46 6.85
N LEU A 64 -12.59 11.36 6.53
CA LEU A 64 -11.58 10.64 7.32
C LEU A 64 -10.19 10.94 6.77
N THR A 65 -9.16 10.65 7.57
CA THR A 65 -7.77 10.64 7.11
C THR A 65 -7.19 9.24 7.25
N VAL A 66 -6.65 8.69 6.16
CA VAL A 66 -5.85 7.46 6.21
C VAL A 66 -4.38 7.84 6.20
N ARG A 67 -3.65 7.51 7.26
CA ARG A 67 -2.20 7.73 7.37
C ARG A 67 -1.45 6.42 7.18
N ASN A 68 -0.42 6.47 6.37
CA ASN A 68 0.50 5.37 6.10
C ASN A 68 1.88 5.69 6.69
N ALA A 69 2.21 5.03 7.80
CA ALA A 69 3.54 5.13 8.43
C ALA A 69 4.52 4.06 7.93
N GLY A 70 4.13 3.26 6.94
CA GLY A 70 4.96 2.27 6.28
C GLY A 70 5.63 2.85 5.04
N GLY A 71 6.68 2.20 4.55
CA GLY A 71 7.37 2.67 3.35
C GLY A 71 6.88 2.04 2.04
N GLY A 72 5.84 1.21 2.10
CA GLY A 72 5.08 0.73 0.95
C GLY A 72 3.80 1.57 0.78
N ALA A 73 3.48 1.94 -0.46
CA ALA A 73 2.22 2.62 -0.77
C ALA A 73 1.06 1.62 -0.81
N ASP A 74 -0.16 2.12 -0.63
CA ASP A 74 -1.40 1.36 -0.80
C ASP A 74 -2.46 2.23 -1.48
N GLU A 75 -3.63 1.67 -1.75
CA GLU A 75 -4.77 2.40 -2.31
C GLU A 75 -6.04 2.07 -1.53
N LEU A 76 -6.81 3.09 -1.15
CA LEU A 76 -8.17 2.92 -0.66
C LEU A 76 -9.08 2.65 -1.86
N THR A 77 -9.60 1.44 -1.99
CA THR A 77 -10.37 1.01 -3.18
C THR A 77 -11.87 1.08 -2.95
N SER A 78 -12.32 0.87 -1.71
CA SER A 78 -13.74 1.00 -1.37
C SER A 78 -13.94 1.16 0.14
N VAL A 79 -15.14 1.60 0.50
CA VAL A 79 -15.62 1.63 1.89
C VAL A 79 -16.99 0.98 1.90
N THR A 80 -17.28 0.17 2.92
CA THR A 80 -18.61 -0.44 3.09
C THR A 80 -19.19 -0.08 4.45
N THR A 81 -20.51 0.04 4.53
CA THR A 81 -21.20 0.33 5.79
C THR A 81 -22.62 -0.25 5.78
N PRO A 82 -23.17 -0.67 6.94
CA PRO A 82 -24.58 -1.03 7.05
C PRO A 82 -25.54 0.16 6.87
N LEU A 83 -25.04 1.41 6.96
CA LEU A 83 -25.86 2.61 6.84
C LEU A 83 -26.35 2.86 5.40
N ALA A 84 -25.61 2.44 4.39
CA ALA A 84 -25.85 2.81 3.00
C ALA A 84 -25.64 1.61 2.07
N SER A 85 -26.48 1.48 1.04
CA SER A 85 -26.33 0.40 0.06
C SER A 85 -25.13 0.61 -0.87
N GLU A 86 -24.68 1.85 -1.04
CA GLU A 86 -23.55 2.19 -1.89
C GLU A 86 -22.72 3.30 -1.25
N VAL A 87 -21.39 3.16 -1.35
CA VAL A 87 -20.42 4.16 -0.92
C VAL A 87 -19.39 4.33 -2.03
N THR A 88 -19.25 5.56 -2.54
CA THR A 88 -18.31 5.88 -3.62
C THR A 88 -17.23 6.85 -3.15
N LEU A 89 -16.04 6.72 -3.73
CA LEU A 89 -14.90 7.62 -3.50
C LEU A 89 -14.97 8.77 -4.48
N HIS A 90 -14.99 10.01 -4.00
CA HIS A 90 -15.09 11.20 -4.85
C HIS A 90 -13.89 12.10 -4.63
N THR A 91 -13.32 12.62 -5.73
CA THR A 91 -12.36 13.73 -5.68
C THR A 91 -13.03 15.05 -6.08
N THR A 92 -12.62 16.14 -5.44
CA THR A 92 -13.13 17.48 -5.73
C THR A 92 -12.04 18.34 -6.36
N LYS A 93 -12.24 18.77 -7.61
CA LYS A 93 -11.37 19.73 -8.30
C LYS A 93 -12.15 20.99 -8.62
N GLY A 94 -11.87 22.07 -7.89
CA GLY A 94 -12.65 23.30 -7.97
C GLY A 94 -14.10 23.04 -7.52
N THR A 95 -15.06 23.23 -8.42
CA THR A 95 -16.49 22.95 -8.17
C THR A 95 -16.97 21.60 -8.67
N ARG A 96 -16.07 20.79 -9.27
CA ARG A 96 -16.43 19.51 -9.88
C ARG A 96 -16.07 18.36 -8.95
N MET A 97 -17.09 17.61 -8.55
CA MET A 97 -16.93 16.32 -7.89
C MET A 97 -16.87 15.23 -8.97
N LYS A 98 -15.93 14.30 -8.83
CA LYS A 98 -15.77 13.16 -9.74
C LYS A 98 -15.58 11.89 -8.92
N GLN A 99 -16.40 10.89 -9.19
CA GLN A 99 -16.17 9.55 -8.67
C GLN A 99 -14.86 8.96 -9.21
N VAL A 100 -14.08 8.35 -8.32
CA VAL A 100 -12.84 7.64 -8.61
C VAL A 100 -12.96 6.19 -8.14
N SER A 101 -12.17 5.31 -8.75
CA SER A 101 -12.13 3.89 -8.39
C SER A 101 -11.29 3.62 -7.14
N SER A 102 -10.30 4.47 -6.87
CA SER A 102 -9.43 4.38 -5.71
C SER A 102 -8.84 5.75 -5.37
N LEU A 103 -8.30 5.85 -4.15
CA LEU A 103 -7.49 6.98 -3.69
C LEU A 103 -6.14 6.47 -3.21
N ASP A 104 -5.06 7.06 -3.72
CA ASP A 104 -3.70 6.68 -3.37
C ASP A 104 -3.40 7.00 -1.91
N VAL A 105 -2.75 6.07 -1.20
CA VAL A 105 -2.21 6.25 0.15
C VAL A 105 -0.69 6.08 0.10
N PRO A 106 0.06 7.16 -0.17
CA PRO A 106 1.49 7.05 -0.39
C PRO A 106 2.25 6.57 0.86
N ALA A 107 3.40 5.94 0.62
CA ALA A 107 4.34 5.58 1.67
C ALA A 107 4.77 6.80 2.50
N ASN A 108 4.80 6.67 3.82
CA ASN A 108 5.16 7.73 4.77
C ASN A 108 4.31 9.02 4.65
N ASP A 109 3.10 8.92 4.11
CA ASP A 109 2.20 10.07 3.90
C ASP A 109 0.77 9.72 4.30
N ARG A 110 -0.20 10.52 3.86
CA ARG A 110 -1.62 10.34 4.13
C ARG A 110 -2.48 10.77 2.95
N VAL A 111 -3.68 10.20 2.89
CA VAL A 111 -4.78 10.76 2.11
C VAL A 111 -5.82 11.32 3.06
N GLU A 112 -6.29 12.52 2.75
CA GLU A 112 -7.27 13.25 3.55
C GLU A 112 -8.57 13.42 2.76
N LEU A 113 -9.65 12.91 3.33
CA LEU A 113 -11.00 13.13 2.84
C LEU A 113 -11.65 14.14 3.79
N SER A 114 -11.80 15.39 3.34
CA SER A 114 -12.29 16.50 4.16
C SER A 114 -13.29 17.39 3.42
N THR A 115 -14.03 18.20 4.17
CA THR A 115 -15.06 19.08 3.60
C THR A 115 -14.45 20.07 2.61
N GLY A 116 -14.89 19.99 1.34
CA GLY A 116 -14.34 20.79 0.23
C GLY A 116 -13.24 20.09 -0.57
N GLY A 117 -12.75 18.94 -0.10
CA GLY A 117 -11.79 18.08 -0.79
C GLY A 117 -12.41 16.75 -1.21
N ASP A 118 -11.58 15.71 -1.21
CA ASP A 118 -12.00 14.33 -1.46
C ASP A 118 -12.96 13.87 -0.35
N HIS A 119 -13.91 13.00 -0.67
CA HIS A 119 -14.91 12.54 0.29
C HIS A 119 -15.53 11.19 -0.10
N LEU A 120 -16.13 10.55 0.89
CA LEU A 120 -17.03 9.42 0.68
C LEU A 120 -18.42 9.96 0.41
N MET A 121 -19.05 9.52 -0.68
CA MET A 121 -20.47 9.74 -0.91
C MET A 121 -21.22 8.46 -0.57
N LEU A 122 -22.12 8.53 0.39
CA LEU A 122 -23.00 7.43 0.79
C LEU A 122 -24.36 7.68 0.15
N THR A 123 -24.84 6.73 -0.66
CA THR A 123 -26.14 6.82 -1.34
C THR A 123 -27.07 5.69 -0.87
N ASN A 124 -28.38 5.91 -1.00
CA ASN A 124 -29.40 4.94 -0.59
C ASN A 124 -29.26 4.57 0.90
N LEU A 125 -29.31 5.59 1.78
CA LEU A 125 -29.20 5.35 3.22
C LEU A 125 -30.40 4.54 3.73
N SER A 126 -30.13 3.58 4.62
CA SER A 126 -31.16 2.79 5.30
C SER A 126 -32.04 3.64 6.22
N HIS A 127 -31.47 4.72 6.77
CA HIS A 127 -32.15 5.74 7.52
C HIS A 127 -31.33 7.04 7.55
N ARG A 128 -31.94 8.14 7.98
CA ARG A 128 -31.22 9.40 8.21
C ARG A 128 -30.41 9.30 9.50
N PRO A 129 -29.07 9.30 9.45
CA PRO A 129 -28.25 9.22 10.65
C PRO A 129 -28.41 10.49 11.52
N LYS A 130 -28.40 10.32 12.85
CA LYS A 130 -28.57 11.43 13.81
C LYS A 130 -27.22 11.85 14.39
N VAL A 131 -27.05 13.13 14.70
CA VAL A 131 -25.85 13.61 15.41
C VAL A 131 -25.63 12.82 16.69
N GLY A 132 -24.38 12.40 16.92
CA GLY A 132 -23.97 11.57 18.05
C GLY A 132 -24.15 10.06 17.84
N GLU A 133 -24.84 9.64 16.76
CA GLU A 133 -24.88 8.25 16.33
C GLU A 133 -23.48 7.80 15.87
N LYS A 134 -23.18 6.51 16.03
CA LYS A 134 -21.92 5.91 15.56
C LYS A 134 -22.21 4.88 14.48
N VAL A 135 -21.61 5.09 13.31
CA VAL A 135 -21.77 4.26 12.12
C VAL A 135 -20.51 3.43 11.92
N SER A 136 -20.65 2.13 11.67
CA SER A 136 -19.50 1.27 11.37
C SER A 136 -19.11 1.38 9.90
N PHE A 137 -17.85 1.69 9.63
CA PHE A 137 -17.24 1.66 8.29
C PHE A 137 -16.17 0.57 8.24
N THR A 138 -16.09 -0.13 7.11
CA THR A 138 -14.99 -1.02 6.77
C THR A 138 -14.29 -0.45 5.54
N LEU A 139 -13.04 -0.06 5.69
CA LEU A 139 -12.21 0.47 4.61
C LEU A 139 -11.43 -0.67 3.98
N HIS A 140 -11.51 -0.82 2.66
CA HIS A 140 -10.83 -1.87 1.91
C HIS A 140 -9.67 -1.26 1.12
N PHE A 141 -8.52 -1.91 1.21
CA PHE A 141 -7.30 -1.48 0.56
C PHE A 141 -6.87 -2.46 -0.52
N ALA A 142 -6.05 -2.01 -1.46
CA ALA A 142 -5.57 -2.86 -2.55
C ALA A 142 -4.65 -3.98 -2.05
N THR A 143 -3.85 -3.71 -1.01
CA THR A 143 -2.86 -4.67 -0.47
C THR A 143 -3.01 -4.94 1.02
N SER A 144 -3.34 -3.94 1.82
CA SER A 144 -3.53 -4.10 3.28
C SER A 144 -4.84 -4.79 3.62
N ALA A 145 -4.88 -5.39 4.82
CA ALA A 145 -6.11 -5.92 5.38
C ALA A 145 -7.15 -4.80 5.59
N PRO A 146 -8.46 -5.11 5.52
CA PRO A 146 -9.51 -4.13 5.79
C PRO A 146 -9.40 -3.55 7.20
N ILE A 147 -9.73 -2.26 7.33
CA ILE A 147 -9.77 -1.57 8.63
C ILE A 147 -11.21 -1.24 8.98
N GLU A 148 -11.66 -1.71 10.13
CA GLU A 148 -12.98 -1.38 10.68
C GLU A 148 -12.87 -0.23 11.69
N ILE A 149 -13.74 0.76 11.53
CA ILE A 149 -13.83 1.91 12.42
C ILE A 149 -15.28 2.24 12.76
N LYS A 150 -15.48 2.86 13.92
CA LYS A 150 -16.75 3.49 14.29
C LYS A 150 -16.64 4.99 14.11
N VAL A 151 -17.51 5.53 13.28
CA VAL A 151 -17.49 6.91 12.81
C VAL A 151 -18.65 7.67 13.44
N PRO A 152 -18.41 8.74 14.22
CA PRO A 152 -19.48 9.57 14.73
C PRO A 152 -20.16 10.35 13.60
N VAL A 153 -21.45 10.58 13.78
CA VAL A 153 -22.24 11.49 12.95
C VAL A 153 -22.19 12.87 13.60
N GLU A 154 -21.72 13.84 12.82
CA GLU A 154 -21.46 15.21 13.26
C GLU A 154 -22.36 16.20 12.51
N PRO A 155 -22.66 17.38 13.07
CA PRO A 155 -23.44 18.40 12.36
C PRO A 155 -22.69 18.92 11.13
N THR A 156 -23.41 19.49 10.15
CA THR A 156 -22.82 20.06 8.92
C THR A 156 -21.82 21.21 9.17
N THR A 157 -21.91 21.84 10.34
CA THR A 157 -21.02 22.90 10.81
C THR A 157 -19.76 22.37 11.50
N TYR A 158 -19.65 21.05 11.72
CA TYR A 158 -18.50 20.45 12.37
C TYR A 158 -17.23 20.74 11.59
N ARG A 159 -16.18 21.09 12.33
CA ARG A 159 -14.83 21.25 11.84
C ARG A 159 -13.94 20.41 12.73
N PRO A 160 -13.33 19.33 12.21
CA PRO A 160 -12.39 18.54 13.00
C PRO A 160 -11.27 19.47 13.48
N LYS A 161 -10.90 19.32 14.77
CA LYS A 161 -9.71 19.94 15.31
C LYS A 161 -8.57 18.96 15.04
N ASP A 162 -7.54 19.42 14.35
CA ASP A 162 -6.32 18.64 14.09
C ASP A 162 -5.65 18.15 15.39
#